data_AF-A0A959U4B4-F1
#
_entry.id   AF-A0A959U4B4-F1
#
_cell.length_a   1.000
_cell.length_b   1.000
_cell.length_c   1.000
_cell.angle_alpha   90.00
_cell.angle_beta   90.00
_cell.angle_gamma   90.00
#
_symmetry.space_group_name_H-M   'P 1'
#
loop_
_entity.id
_entity.type
_entity.pdbx_description
1 polymer ?
#
loop_
_entity_poly.entity_id
_entity_poly.type
_entity_poly.pdbx_seq_one_letter_code
_entity_poly.pdbx_strand_id
1 'polypeptide(L)'
;MNKTRTAPVLTMFPLTMIVIGLVIGMGIFRTSRDAAAASPDPTVFFLAWIVGGLVAFCGALTYAEIGSRYPVTGGYYKIFSYAYHPAVAFAINCSILISNAASVAGVALIGSEYILPVLFPEAGEGLLNTIAILAIAGFYGLNMLGLRISSRVLNVLMLIKIAMLAVVIVALFIPSMHNPDPIAWEGTGNLSFGALLLAFGVALKATSFTYGGYQQTINFGGEVDRPQRTIPRAIFIGIFVIVSIYLLVSLSYFKVIGLVELRDTSSIASVVAERMFGPVASTIASVLLFIAVLAYVNVSLLSNPRVMFAMSEDGILPASFRKKNEEKDVLTVSLTVFAAICIIVLFFADTFDKILSFVIFIDSIGMATSAATIFILRKRTRHLDNTGIYKMKLYPLLPVIFVLAYLFVGTVIAIHNPEYAGIGAIVLAVLSGIYFISRKKTN
;
A
#
# COMPACT_ATOMS: atom_id res chain seq x y z
N MET A 1 11.99 37.27 4.64
CA MET A 1 12.25 37.04 3.20
C MET A 1 11.15 36.13 2.66
N ASN A 2 10.28 36.69 1.82
CA ASN A 2 9.17 36.00 1.15
C ASN A 2 9.71 34.91 0.21
N LYS A 3 9.65 33.64 0.62
CA LYS A 3 9.58 32.54 -0.34
C LYS A 3 8.13 32.46 -0.80
N THR A 4 7.89 32.81 -2.05
CA THR A 4 6.66 32.51 -2.79
C THR A 4 6.29 31.04 -2.56
N ARG A 5 5.35 30.80 -1.64
CA ARG A 5 4.68 29.51 -1.50
C ARG A 5 4.06 29.23 -2.86
N THR A 6 4.60 28.27 -3.61
CA THR A 6 3.89 27.70 -4.75
C THR A 6 2.51 27.28 -4.25
N ALA A 7 1.46 27.79 -4.89
CA ALA A 7 0.09 27.57 -4.44
C ALA A 7 -0.16 26.07 -4.21
N PRO A 8 -0.88 25.68 -3.14
CA PRO A 8 -1.16 24.28 -2.87
C PRO A 8 -1.86 23.66 -4.09
N VAL A 9 -1.26 22.61 -4.64
CA VAL A 9 -1.69 22.01 -5.91
C VAL A 9 -2.78 20.96 -5.69
N LEU A 10 -2.84 20.37 -4.50
CA LEU A 10 -3.72 19.24 -4.20
C LEU A 10 -4.95 19.68 -3.41
N THR A 11 -6.10 19.67 -4.09
CA THR A 11 -7.43 19.84 -3.48
C THR A 11 -7.99 18.50 -3.00
N MET A 12 -9.19 18.51 -2.41
CA MET A 12 -9.81 17.34 -1.80
C MET A 12 -9.99 16.14 -2.74
N PHE A 13 -10.46 16.36 -3.98
CA PHE A 13 -10.71 15.26 -4.92
C PHE A 13 -9.41 14.58 -5.36
N PRO A 14 -8.37 15.29 -5.88
CA PRO A 14 -7.08 14.69 -6.18
C PRO A 14 -6.44 13.98 -4.99
N LEU A 15 -6.52 14.55 -3.78
CA LEU A 15 -5.97 13.90 -2.59
C LEU A 15 -6.71 12.62 -2.22
N THR A 16 -8.04 12.59 -2.37
CA THR A 16 -8.84 11.37 -2.16
C THR A 16 -8.50 10.32 -3.20
N MET A 17 -8.32 10.71 -4.47
CA MET A 17 -7.86 9.77 -5.52
C MET A 17 -6.45 9.26 -5.26
N ILE A 18 -5.56 10.07 -4.68
CA ILE A 18 -4.24 9.61 -4.21
C ILE A 18 -4.40 8.57 -3.09
N VAL A 19 -5.27 8.80 -2.09
CA VAL A 19 -5.55 7.80 -1.04
C VAL A 19 -6.04 6.49 -1.67
N ILE A 20 -7.04 6.57 -2.54
CA ILE A 20 -7.60 5.38 -3.19
C ILE A 20 -6.56 4.70 -4.07
N GLY A 21 -5.74 5.44 -4.82
CA GLY A 21 -4.70 4.87 -5.68
C GLY A 21 -3.52 4.27 -4.91
N LEU A 22 -3.22 4.77 -3.72
CA LEU A 22 -2.19 4.19 -2.85
C LEU A 22 -2.63 2.85 -2.26
N VAL A 23 -3.94 2.63 -2.08
CA VAL A 23 -4.46 1.39 -1.47
C VAL A 23 -4.96 0.40 -2.51
N ILE A 24 -5.75 0.87 -3.48
CA ILE A 24 -6.17 0.05 -4.62
C ILE A 24 -4.97 -0.15 -5.53
N GLY A 25 -4.15 -1.16 -5.22
CA GLY A 25 -3.10 -1.71 -6.05
C GLY A 25 -3.52 -3.06 -6.63
N MET A 26 -2.61 -4.01 -6.61
CA MET A 26 -2.86 -5.40 -6.99
C MET A 26 -3.51 -6.25 -5.89
N GLY A 27 -3.52 -5.76 -4.63
CA GLY A 27 -3.92 -6.53 -3.46
C GLY A 27 -5.26 -7.23 -3.66
N ILE A 28 -6.32 -6.46 -3.96
CA ILE A 28 -7.67 -7.05 -4.09
C ILE A 28 -7.75 -8.10 -5.20
N PHE A 29 -6.95 -7.96 -6.25
CA PHE A 29 -6.94 -8.86 -7.40
C PHE A 29 -6.10 -10.13 -7.19
N ARG A 30 -5.12 -10.11 -6.28
CA ARG A 30 -4.18 -11.22 -6.04
C ARG A 30 -4.27 -11.80 -4.63
N THR A 31 -4.21 -10.97 -3.60
CA THR A 31 -4.14 -11.43 -2.20
C THR A 31 -5.47 -11.96 -1.67
N SER A 32 -6.57 -11.77 -2.41
CA SER A 32 -7.83 -12.49 -2.17
C SER A 32 -7.66 -14.00 -2.32
N ARG A 33 -6.85 -14.46 -3.28
CA ARG A 33 -6.45 -15.87 -3.41
C ARG A 33 -5.66 -16.31 -2.19
N ASP A 34 -4.65 -15.53 -1.80
CA ASP A 34 -3.78 -15.90 -0.68
C ASP A 34 -4.55 -15.97 0.65
N ALA A 35 -5.49 -15.04 0.87
CA ALA A 35 -6.40 -15.08 2.00
C ALA A 35 -7.32 -16.30 1.95
N ALA A 36 -7.84 -16.66 0.77
CA ALA A 36 -8.65 -17.87 0.58
C ALA A 36 -7.87 -19.16 0.83
N ALA A 37 -6.62 -19.22 0.36
CA ALA A 37 -5.72 -20.35 0.55
C ALA A 37 -5.35 -20.57 2.02
N ALA A 38 -5.20 -19.48 2.79
CA ALA A 38 -4.94 -19.53 4.23
C ALA A 38 -6.20 -19.85 5.07
N SER A 39 -7.39 -19.69 4.50
CA SER A 39 -8.65 -19.81 5.24
C SER A 39 -9.23 -21.21 5.12
N PRO A 40 -9.38 -21.97 6.23
CA PRO A 40 -9.96 -23.31 6.19
C PRO A 40 -11.44 -23.29 5.78
N ASP A 41 -12.17 -22.26 6.18
CA ASP A 41 -13.59 -22.06 5.92
C ASP A 41 -13.91 -20.60 5.51
N PRO A 42 -15.15 -20.31 5.04
CA PRO A 42 -15.55 -18.95 4.67
C PRO A 42 -15.56 -17.96 5.84
N THR A 43 -15.75 -18.43 7.07
CA THR A 43 -15.76 -17.58 8.27
C THR A 43 -14.40 -16.94 8.46
N VAL A 44 -13.32 -17.72 8.40
CA VAL A 44 -11.94 -17.20 8.53
C VAL A 44 -11.62 -16.22 7.40
N PHE A 45 -12.03 -16.54 6.17
CA PHE A 45 -11.83 -15.67 5.01
C PHE A 45 -12.50 -14.31 5.19
N PHE A 46 -13.80 -14.28 5.50
CA PHE A 46 -14.52 -13.02 5.69
C PHE A 46 -14.09 -12.28 6.96
N LEU A 47 -13.76 -12.99 8.03
CA LEU A 47 -13.27 -12.38 9.26
C LEU A 47 -11.95 -11.63 9.00
N ALA A 48 -11.04 -12.20 8.21
CA ALA A 48 -9.79 -11.53 7.83
C ALA A 48 -10.07 -10.20 7.08
N TRP A 49 -11.00 -10.20 6.12
CA TRP A 49 -11.37 -8.99 5.39
C TRP A 49 -12.05 -7.94 6.26
N ILE A 50 -13.01 -8.35 7.10
CA ILE A 50 -13.74 -7.46 8.00
C ILE A 50 -12.80 -6.86 9.05
N VAL A 51 -12.02 -7.70 9.73
CA VAL A 51 -11.06 -7.23 10.75
C VAL A 51 -9.96 -6.40 10.11
N GLY A 52 -9.43 -6.80 8.95
CA GLY A 52 -8.45 -6.02 8.19
C GLY A 52 -8.99 -4.63 7.84
N GLY A 53 -10.23 -4.53 7.38
CA GLY A 53 -10.90 -3.26 7.08
C GLY A 53 -11.11 -2.39 8.32
N LEU A 54 -11.51 -2.98 9.46
CA LEU A 54 -11.65 -2.26 10.74
C LEU A 54 -10.30 -1.75 11.26
N VAL A 55 -9.24 -2.56 11.16
CA VAL A 55 -7.88 -2.16 11.50
C VAL A 55 -7.43 -1.01 10.60
N ALA A 56 -7.65 -1.12 9.28
CA ALA A 56 -7.34 -0.05 8.34
C ALA A 56 -8.09 1.25 8.67
N PHE A 57 -9.34 1.16 9.10
CA PHE A 57 -10.11 2.32 9.54
C PHE A 57 -9.54 2.96 10.82
N CYS A 58 -9.13 2.15 11.80
CA CYS A 58 -8.45 2.64 13.00
C CYS A 58 -7.13 3.38 12.66
N GLY A 59 -6.36 2.81 11.73
CA GLY A 59 -5.17 3.45 11.18
C GLY A 59 -5.49 4.74 10.45
N ALA A 60 -6.49 4.75 9.57
CA ALA A 60 -6.91 5.89 8.79
C ALA A 60 -7.24 7.10 9.68
N LEU A 61 -8.02 6.89 10.75
CA LEU A 61 -8.32 7.94 11.72
C LEU A 61 -7.05 8.41 12.47
N THR A 62 -6.12 7.49 12.75
CA THR A 62 -4.84 7.82 13.38
C THR A 62 -3.99 8.71 12.48
N TYR A 63 -3.79 8.33 11.22
CA TYR A 63 -3.04 9.13 10.26
C TYR A 63 -3.76 10.41 9.84
N ALA A 64 -5.09 10.45 9.88
CA ALA A 64 -5.85 11.69 9.71
C ALA A 64 -5.48 12.72 10.79
N GLU A 65 -5.39 12.31 12.06
CA GLU A 65 -4.97 13.22 13.14
C GLU A 65 -3.48 13.58 13.00
N ILE A 66 -2.60 12.61 12.78
CA ILE A 66 -1.15 12.85 12.55
C ILE A 66 -0.94 13.86 11.41
N GLY A 67 -1.55 13.62 10.25
CA GLY A 67 -1.42 14.46 9.07
C GLY A 67 -2.02 15.85 9.24
N SER A 68 -3.07 15.99 10.07
CA SER A 68 -3.62 17.31 10.41
C SER A 68 -2.75 18.11 11.39
N ARG A 69 -2.09 17.42 12.33
CA ARG A 69 -1.20 18.04 13.32
C ARG A 69 0.15 18.44 12.73
N TYR A 70 0.66 17.67 11.78
CA TYR A 70 1.99 17.87 11.21
C TYR A 70 2.01 17.76 9.67
N PRO A 71 1.35 18.70 8.96
CA PRO A 71 1.23 18.66 7.50
C PRO A 71 2.50 19.19 6.82
N VAL A 72 3.50 18.33 6.64
CA VAL A 72 4.78 18.64 6.00
C VAL A 72 5.04 17.70 4.82
N THR A 73 5.85 18.14 3.85
CA THR A 73 6.32 17.26 2.75
C THR A 73 7.18 16.13 3.33
N GLY A 74 6.92 14.90 2.89
CA GLY A 74 7.56 13.71 3.47
C GLY A 74 7.12 13.45 4.92
N GLY A 75 5.90 13.85 5.27
CA GLY A 75 5.31 13.70 6.61
C GLY A 75 5.49 12.32 7.23
N TYR A 76 5.39 11.25 6.44
CA TYR A 76 5.55 9.89 6.93
C TYR A 76 6.96 9.63 7.48
N TYR A 77 7.99 10.25 6.90
CA TYR A 77 9.34 10.25 7.47
C TYR A 77 9.48 11.19 8.66
N LYS A 78 8.97 12.41 8.51
CA LYS A 78 9.13 13.49 9.50
C LYS A 78 8.51 13.17 10.85
N ILE A 79 7.48 12.32 10.91
CA ILE A 79 6.89 11.92 12.20
C ILE A 79 7.87 11.08 13.04
N PHE A 80 8.69 10.24 12.41
CA PHE A 80 9.69 9.44 13.13
C PHE A 80 10.83 10.32 13.63
N SER A 81 11.33 11.26 12.82
CA SER A 81 12.37 12.20 13.24
C SER A 81 11.88 13.15 14.33
N TYR A 82 10.58 13.48 14.34
CA TYR A 82 9.97 14.26 15.40
C TYR A 82 9.81 13.47 16.70
N ALA A 83 9.40 12.20 16.64
CA ALA A 83 8.99 11.42 17.80
C ALA A 83 10.10 10.56 18.43
N TYR A 84 11.02 10.03 17.63
CA TYR A 84 12.00 9.03 18.06
C TYR A 84 13.45 9.51 17.97
N HIS A 85 14.35 8.72 18.55
CA HIS A 85 15.78 8.95 18.43
C HIS A 85 16.21 8.88 16.96
N PRO A 86 17.12 9.76 16.48
CA PRO A 86 17.54 9.81 15.08
C PRO A 86 18.01 8.48 14.48
N ALA A 87 18.67 7.62 15.26
CA ALA A 87 19.09 6.28 14.81
C ALA A 87 17.91 5.37 14.45
N VAL A 88 16.88 5.36 15.30
CA VAL A 88 15.65 4.58 15.10
C VAL A 88 14.87 5.15 13.92
N ALA A 89 14.74 6.48 13.86
CA ALA A 89 14.10 7.15 12.75
C ALA A 89 14.80 6.85 11.41
N PHE A 90 16.14 6.85 11.38
CA PHE A 90 16.90 6.49 10.18
C PHE A 90 16.64 5.06 9.74
N ALA A 91 16.83 4.08 10.64
CA ALA A 91 16.71 2.67 10.30
C ALA A 91 15.31 2.29 9.80
N ILE A 92 14.27 2.77 10.49
CA ILE A 92 12.88 2.49 10.11
C ILE A 92 12.56 3.14 8.76
N ASN A 93 12.94 4.40 8.54
CA ASN A 93 12.60 5.08 7.28
C ASN A 93 13.33 4.51 6.07
N CYS A 94 14.62 4.16 6.21
CA CYS A 94 15.34 3.48 5.14
C CYS A 94 14.71 2.11 4.83
N SER A 95 14.33 1.36 5.87
CA SER A 95 13.67 0.06 5.69
C SER A 95 12.33 0.20 4.97
N ILE A 96 11.50 1.19 5.35
CA ILE A 96 10.22 1.44 4.70
C ILE A 96 10.41 1.91 3.26
N LEU A 97 11.44 2.70 2.96
CA LEU A 97 11.72 3.12 1.59
C LEU A 97 12.07 1.91 0.71
N ILE A 98 12.88 0.97 1.22
CA ILE A 98 13.19 -0.30 0.56
C ILE A 98 11.92 -1.15 0.40
N SER A 99 11.11 -1.25 1.46
CA SER A 99 9.81 -1.95 1.45
C SER A 99 8.87 -1.40 0.36
N ASN A 100 8.73 -0.08 0.29
CA ASN A 100 7.90 0.58 -0.73
C ASN A 100 8.44 0.35 -2.14
N ALA A 101 9.75 0.38 -2.34
CA ALA A 101 10.35 0.08 -3.64
C ALA A 101 10.13 -1.39 -4.05
N ALA A 102 10.24 -2.31 -3.10
CA ALA A 102 9.94 -3.73 -3.30
C ALA A 102 8.46 -3.96 -3.61
N SER A 103 7.55 -3.25 -2.94
CA SER A 103 6.13 -3.27 -3.26
C SER A 103 5.86 -2.80 -4.70
N VAL A 104 6.46 -1.67 -5.12
CA VAL A 104 6.33 -1.18 -6.51
C VAL A 104 6.85 -2.20 -7.52
N ALA A 105 8.00 -2.82 -7.24
CA ALA A 105 8.57 -3.88 -8.07
C ALA A 105 7.63 -5.08 -8.17
N GLY A 106 7.13 -5.59 -7.04
CA GLY A 106 6.20 -6.72 -7.01
C GLY A 106 4.88 -6.43 -7.74
N VAL A 107 4.32 -5.22 -7.57
CA VAL A 107 3.10 -4.80 -8.28
C VAL A 107 3.33 -4.69 -9.78
N ALA A 108 4.50 -4.20 -10.22
CA ALA A 108 4.85 -4.14 -11.63
C ALA A 108 5.04 -5.54 -12.23
N LEU A 109 5.67 -6.46 -11.50
CA LEU A 109 5.87 -7.85 -11.92
C LEU A 109 4.53 -8.58 -12.12
N ILE A 110 3.60 -8.43 -11.19
CA ILE A 110 2.23 -8.96 -11.30
C ILE A 110 1.51 -8.36 -12.49
N GLY A 111 1.72 -7.06 -12.76
CA GLY A 111 1.22 -6.44 -13.98
C GLY A 111 1.72 -7.17 -15.23
N SER A 112 3.00 -7.50 -15.27
CA SER A 112 3.59 -8.27 -16.36
C SER A 112 2.92 -9.62 -16.54
N GLU A 113 2.58 -10.33 -15.44
CA GLU A 113 1.88 -11.62 -15.49
C GLU A 113 0.49 -11.51 -16.18
N TYR A 114 -0.21 -10.39 -16.00
CA TYR A 114 -1.50 -10.17 -16.68
C TYR A 114 -1.36 -9.88 -18.17
N ILE A 115 -0.33 -9.14 -18.59
CA ILE A 115 -0.20 -8.66 -19.98
C ILE A 115 0.64 -9.56 -20.87
N LEU A 116 1.58 -10.33 -20.30
CA LEU A 116 2.48 -11.20 -21.06
C LEU A 116 1.71 -12.22 -21.92
N PRO A 117 0.72 -12.98 -21.39
CA PRO A 117 -0.02 -13.96 -22.19
C PRO A 117 -0.86 -13.31 -23.31
N VAL A 118 -1.16 -12.01 -23.19
CA VAL A 118 -1.94 -11.26 -24.18
C VAL A 118 -1.07 -10.76 -25.33
N LEU A 119 0.11 -10.21 -25.02
CA LEU A 119 1.01 -9.63 -26.02
C LEU A 119 1.93 -10.67 -26.66
N PHE A 120 2.37 -11.65 -25.88
CA PHE A 120 3.33 -12.68 -26.30
C PHE A 120 2.90 -14.05 -25.77
N PRO A 121 1.84 -14.67 -26.33
CA PRO A 121 1.29 -15.93 -25.82
C PRO A 121 2.28 -17.10 -25.77
N GLU A 122 3.27 -17.10 -26.68
CA GLU A 122 4.30 -18.15 -26.79
C GLU A 122 5.58 -17.82 -26.01
N ALA A 123 5.69 -16.63 -25.42
CA ALA A 123 6.87 -16.24 -24.67
C ALA A 123 6.87 -16.86 -23.26
N GLY A 124 8.02 -17.36 -22.83
CA GLY A 124 8.22 -17.77 -21.45
C GLY A 124 8.32 -16.59 -20.47
N GLU A 125 8.41 -16.90 -19.18
CA GLU A 125 8.46 -15.93 -18.08
C GLU A 125 9.66 -14.95 -18.12
N GLY A 126 10.66 -15.20 -18.99
CA GLY A 126 11.84 -14.35 -19.14
C GLY A 126 11.56 -12.89 -19.53
N LEU A 127 10.36 -12.58 -20.05
CA LEU A 127 9.94 -11.22 -20.39
C LEU A 127 9.25 -10.46 -19.23
N LEU A 128 8.88 -11.13 -18.13
CA LEU A 128 8.14 -10.50 -17.04
C LEU A 128 8.88 -9.32 -16.41
N ASN A 129 10.17 -9.52 -16.11
CA ASN A 129 11.04 -8.46 -15.58
C ASN A 129 11.20 -7.31 -16.56
N THR A 130 11.34 -7.60 -17.87
CA THR A 130 11.47 -6.57 -18.91
C THR A 130 10.21 -5.70 -18.99
N ILE A 131 9.03 -6.31 -19.00
CA ILE A 131 7.75 -5.58 -19.01
C ILE A 131 7.62 -4.71 -17.74
N ALA A 132 8.00 -5.25 -16.57
CA ALA A 132 7.94 -4.52 -15.31
C ALA A 132 8.90 -3.31 -15.30
N ILE A 133 10.14 -3.49 -15.80
CA ILE A 133 11.12 -2.40 -15.94
C ILE A 133 10.60 -1.32 -16.88
N LEU A 134 10.06 -1.70 -18.05
CA LEU A 134 9.50 -0.76 -19.02
C LEU A 134 8.30 0.01 -18.43
N ALA A 135 7.45 -0.67 -17.66
CA ALA A 135 6.35 -0.04 -16.95
C ALA A 135 6.84 1.00 -15.93
N ILE A 136 7.79 0.64 -15.06
CA ILE A 136 8.37 1.57 -14.08
C ILE A 136 9.07 2.73 -14.78
N ALA A 137 9.84 2.47 -15.83
CA ALA A 137 10.53 3.50 -16.61
C ALA A 137 9.56 4.44 -17.32
N GLY A 138 8.45 3.92 -17.87
CA GLY A 138 7.39 4.71 -18.50
C GLY A 138 6.72 5.65 -17.50
N PHE A 139 6.38 5.15 -16.31
CA PHE A 139 5.80 5.99 -15.25
C PHE A 139 6.82 6.93 -14.63
N TYR A 140 8.09 6.57 -14.54
CA TYR A 140 9.16 7.50 -14.19
C TYR A 140 9.21 8.67 -15.19
N GLY A 141 9.17 8.39 -16.49
CA GLY A 141 9.09 9.40 -17.55
C GLY A 141 7.85 10.29 -17.41
N LEU A 142 6.68 9.71 -17.18
CA LEU A 142 5.44 10.45 -16.91
C LEU A 142 5.59 11.39 -15.71
N ASN A 143 6.19 10.91 -14.62
CA ASN A 143 6.41 11.69 -13.42
C ASN A 143 7.43 12.81 -13.60
N MET A 144 8.39 12.66 -14.52
CA MET A 144 9.28 13.74 -14.96
C MET A 144 8.55 14.86 -15.74
N LEU A 145 7.39 14.58 -16.35
CA LEU A 145 6.60 15.60 -17.07
C LEU A 145 5.89 16.57 -16.12
N GLY A 146 5.68 16.19 -14.85
CA GLY A 146 5.18 17.07 -13.81
C GLY A 146 4.07 16.48 -12.95
N LEU A 147 3.90 17.04 -11.75
CA LEU A 147 2.92 16.56 -10.75
C LEU A 147 1.48 16.63 -11.27
N ARG A 148 1.13 17.72 -11.98
CA ARG A 148 -0.24 17.92 -12.49
C ARG A 148 -0.62 16.89 -13.55
N ILE A 149 0.28 16.59 -14.48
CA ILE A 149 0.06 15.59 -15.53
C ILE A 149 -0.07 14.21 -14.90
N SER A 150 0.86 13.86 -14.00
CA SER A 150 0.86 12.58 -13.30
C SER A 150 -0.40 12.37 -12.47
N SER A 151 -0.91 13.42 -11.81
CA SER A 151 -2.17 13.39 -11.07
C SER A 151 -3.40 13.22 -11.98
N ARG A 152 -3.43 13.85 -13.16
CA ARG A 152 -4.52 13.64 -14.14
C ARG A 152 -4.54 12.21 -14.65
N VAL A 153 -3.38 11.66 -15.02
CA VAL A 153 -3.28 10.26 -15.45
C VAL A 153 -3.71 9.33 -14.32
N LEU A 154 -3.27 9.59 -13.08
CA LEU A 154 -3.71 8.83 -11.91
C LEU A 154 -5.24 8.82 -11.80
N ASN A 155 -5.91 9.97 -11.90
CA ASN A 155 -7.36 10.05 -11.80
C ASN A 155 -8.06 9.19 -12.85
N VAL A 156 -7.58 9.20 -14.10
CA VAL A 156 -8.13 8.35 -15.19
C VAL A 156 -7.92 6.86 -14.88
N LEU A 157 -6.71 6.47 -14.47
CA LEU A 157 -6.41 5.08 -14.09
C LEU A 157 -7.27 4.61 -12.90
N MET A 158 -7.57 5.52 -11.96
CA MET A 158 -8.44 5.23 -10.83
C MET A 158 -9.90 5.03 -11.23
N LEU A 159 -10.41 5.83 -12.18
CA LEU A 159 -11.76 5.62 -12.70
C LEU A 159 -11.90 4.25 -13.39
N ILE A 160 -10.90 3.85 -14.18
CA ILE A 160 -10.85 2.52 -14.80
C ILE A 160 -10.88 1.43 -13.71
N LYS A 161 -10.01 1.54 -12.70
CA LYS A 161 -9.97 0.61 -11.56
C LYS A 161 -11.31 0.47 -10.85
N ILE A 162 -11.93 1.59 -10.51
CA ILE A 162 -13.22 1.60 -9.81
C ILE A 162 -14.30 0.98 -10.69
N ALA A 163 -14.32 1.27 -12.00
CA ALA A 163 -15.25 0.66 -12.93
C ALA A 163 -15.10 -0.87 -13.02
N MET A 164 -13.85 -1.38 -13.06
CA MET A 164 -13.60 -2.83 -13.04
C MET A 164 -14.14 -3.48 -11.76
N LEU A 165 -13.87 -2.88 -10.60
CA LEU A 165 -14.39 -3.40 -9.33
C LEU A 165 -15.91 -3.32 -9.28
N ALA A 166 -16.53 -2.29 -9.87
CA ALA A 166 -17.97 -2.19 -9.99
C ALA A 166 -18.55 -3.32 -10.85
N VAL A 167 -17.92 -3.68 -11.97
CA VAL A 167 -18.33 -4.84 -12.80
C VAL A 167 -18.29 -6.14 -12.00
N VAL A 168 -17.22 -6.36 -11.24
CA VAL A 168 -17.12 -7.52 -10.34
C VAL A 168 -18.24 -7.50 -9.30
N ILE A 169 -18.57 -6.34 -8.73
CA ILE A 169 -19.66 -6.22 -7.75
C ILE A 169 -21.02 -6.50 -8.40
N VAL A 170 -21.25 -6.09 -9.66
CA VAL A 170 -22.50 -6.35 -10.38
C VAL A 170 -22.78 -7.86 -10.50
N ALA A 171 -21.73 -8.68 -10.61
CA ALA A 171 -21.87 -10.15 -10.64
C ALA A 171 -22.62 -10.73 -9.43
N LEU A 172 -22.62 -10.05 -8.27
CA LEU A 172 -23.39 -10.45 -7.10
C LEU A 172 -24.90 -10.50 -7.35
N PHE A 173 -25.39 -9.61 -8.22
CA PHE A 173 -26.82 -9.45 -8.48
C PHE A 173 -27.32 -10.32 -9.64
N ILE A 174 -26.47 -11.20 -10.17
CA ILE A 174 -26.80 -12.12 -11.26
C ILE A 174 -26.72 -13.56 -10.72
N PRO A 175 -27.82 -14.14 -10.20
CA PRO A 175 -27.77 -15.45 -9.53
C PRO A 175 -27.28 -16.60 -10.41
N SER A 176 -27.48 -16.52 -11.73
CA SER A 176 -26.96 -17.51 -12.68
C SER A 176 -25.43 -17.57 -12.73
N MET A 177 -24.75 -16.55 -12.20
CA MET A 177 -23.30 -16.47 -12.10
C MET A 177 -22.75 -17.07 -10.81
N HIS A 178 -23.61 -17.39 -9.84
CA HIS A 178 -23.16 -17.92 -8.55
C HIS A 178 -22.69 -19.35 -8.73
N ASN A 179 -21.63 -19.72 -8.02
CA ASN A 179 -21.14 -21.09 -8.01
C ASN A 179 -22.27 -22.02 -7.48
N PRO A 180 -22.76 -22.98 -8.28
CA PRO A 180 -23.90 -23.82 -7.93
C PRO A 180 -23.56 -24.88 -6.88
N ASP A 181 -22.28 -25.12 -6.59
CA ASP A 181 -21.82 -26.11 -5.63
C ASP A 181 -21.47 -25.44 -4.29
N PRO A 182 -22.41 -25.34 -3.33
CA PRO A 182 -22.05 -25.10 -1.95
C PRO A 182 -21.40 -26.38 -1.44
N ILE A 183 -20.08 -26.51 -1.62
CA ILE A 183 -19.32 -27.56 -0.95
C ILE A 183 -19.72 -27.50 0.53
N ALA A 184 -20.26 -28.61 1.04
CA ALA A 184 -20.55 -28.74 2.46
C ALA A 184 -19.20 -28.61 3.18
N TRP A 185 -18.99 -27.46 3.83
CA TRP A 185 -17.78 -27.24 4.62
C TRP A 185 -17.88 -28.16 5.82
N GLU A 186 -17.00 -29.17 5.87
CA GLU A 186 -16.72 -29.85 7.13
C GLU A 186 -16.31 -28.76 8.11
N GLY A 187 -17.16 -28.49 9.09
CA GLY A 187 -16.96 -27.38 10.02
C GLY A 187 -15.57 -27.47 10.63
N THR A 188 -14.97 -26.33 10.95
CA THR A 188 -13.65 -26.23 11.58
C THR A 188 -13.55 -26.84 12.99
N GLY A 189 -14.56 -27.59 13.42
CA GLY A 189 -14.67 -28.23 14.73
C GLY A 189 -13.54 -29.19 15.09
N ASN A 190 -12.74 -29.64 14.12
CA ASN A 190 -11.56 -30.48 14.36
C ASN A 190 -10.23 -29.70 14.45
N LEU A 191 -10.21 -28.40 14.15
CA LEU A 191 -8.99 -27.59 14.27
C LEU A 191 -8.84 -27.03 15.69
N SER A 192 -7.62 -27.05 16.22
CA SER A 192 -7.33 -26.37 17.49
C SER A 192 -7.49 -24.86 17.33
N PHE A 193 -7.84 -24.16 18.43
CA PHE A 193 -7.94 -22.71 18.43
C PHE A 193 -6.63 -22.04 17.95
N GLY A 194 -5.47 -22.61 18.30
CA GLY A 194 -4.17 -22.11 17.84
C GLY A 194 -4.01 -22.21 16.32
N ALA A 195 -4.45 -23.30 15.71
CA ALA A 195 -4.42 -23.47 14.25
C ALA A 195 -5.36 -22.48 13.55
N LEU A 196 -6.57 -22.26 14.09
CA LEU A 196 -7.51 -21.27 13.57
C LEU A 196 -6.98 -19.84 13.68
N LEU A 197 -6.36 -19.50 14.82
CA LEU A 197 -5.76 -18.18 15.02
C LEU A 197 -4.59 -17.93 14.07
N LEU A 198 -3.77 -18.96 13.81
CA LEU A 198 -2.68 -18.88 12.85
C LEU A 198 -3.20 -18.71 11.41
N ALA A 199 -4.19 -19.52 11.01
CA ALA A 199 -4.84 -19.42 9.70
C ALA A 199 -5.46 -18.02 9.47
N PHE A 200 -6.20 -17.53 10.48
CA PHE A 200 -6.71 -16.17 10.50
C PHE A 200 -5.58 -15.13 10.38
N GLY A 201 -4.48 -15.31 11.11
CA GLY A 201 -3.31 -14.43 11.04
C GLY A 201 -2.67 -14.38 9.65
N VAL A 202 -2.54 -15.51 8.97
CA VAL A 202 -1.98 -15.59 7.61
C VAL A 202 -2.95 -14.96 6.60
N ALA A 203 -4.26 -15.16 6.75
CA ALA A 203 -5.26 -14.44 5.94
C ALA A 203 -5.27 -12.93 6.24
N LEU A 204 -5.10 -12.54 7.50
CA LEU A 204 -4.99 -11.14 7.91
C LEU A 204 -3.72 -10.49 7.36
N LYS A 205 -2.60 -11.22 7.24
CA LYS A 205 -1.40 -10.76 6.54
C LYS A 205 -1.74 -10.31 5.11
N ALA A 206 -2.41 -11.17 4.35
CA ALA A 206 -2.79 -10.93 2.97
C ALA A 206 -3.71 -9.71 2.82
N THR A 207 -4.75 -9.62 3.65
CA THR A 207 -5.69 -8.48 3.63
C THR A 207 -5.07 -7.17 4.14
N SER A 208 -4.15 -7.24 5.11
CA SER A 208 -3.44 -6.06 5.64
C SER A 208 -2.56 -5.41 4.58
N PHE A 209 -1.96 -6.20 3.68
CA PHE A 209 -1.28 -5.67 2.49
C PHE A 209 -2.25 -4.98 1.54
N THR A 210 -3.42 -5.61 1.29
CA THR A 210 -4.46 -5.03 0.43
C THR A 210 -4.95 -3.68 0.90
N TYR A 211 -5.12 -3.51 2.22
CA TYR A 211 -5.61 -2.26 2.81
C TYR A 211 -4.52 -1.21 3.03
N GLY A 212 -3.24 -1.58 2.91
CA GLY A 212 -2.11 -0.68 3.15
C GLY A 212 -1.96 0.41 2.07
N GLY A 213 -1.33 1.53 2.41
CA GLY A 213 -0.91 2.57 1.47
C GLY A 213 -1.39 3.98 1.83
N TYR A 214 -2.56 4.10 2.46
CA TYR A 214 -3.18 5.39 2.82
C TYR A 214 -2.34 6.24 3.80
N GLN A 215 -1.48 5.60 4.59
CA GLN A 215 -0.54 6.30 5.47
C GLN A 215 0.42 7.20 4.69
N GLN A 216 0.75 6.83 3.45
CA GLN A 216 1.67 7.60 2.62
C GLN A 216 1.05 8.93 2.14
N THR A 217 -0.28 9.09 2.22
CA THR A 217 -0.96 10.34 1.86
C THR A 217 -0.43 11.54 2.64
N ILE A 218 0.04 11.35 3.88
CA ILE A 218 0.59 12.45 4.68
C ILE A 218 1.93 12.99 4.13
N ASN A 219 2.59 12.28 3.20
CA ASN A 219 3.79 12.77 2.51
C ASN A 219 3.51 14.01 1.66
N PHE A 220 2.26 14.23 1.26
CA PHE A 220 1.84 15.37 0.48
C PHE A 220 1.48 16.58 1.36
N GLY A 221 1.69 16.52 2.68
CA GLY A 221 1.19 17.53 3.62
C GLY A 221 1.54 18.99 3.28
N GLY A 222 2.73 19.23 2.73
CA GLY A 222 3.18 20.56 2.31
C GLY A 222 2.55 21.10 1.01
N GLU A 223 1.84 20.27 0.26
CA GLU A 223 1.28 20.58 -1.07
C GLU A 223 -0.25 20.57 -1.11
N VAL A 224 -0.88 20.21 0.02
CA VAL A 224 -2.33 20.12 0.17
C VAL A 224 -2.93 21.47 0.55
N ASP A 225 -4.04 21.83 -0.09
CA ASP A 225 -4.81 23.02 0.29
C ASP A 225 -5.54 22.77 1.62
N ARG A 226 -5.40 23.69 2.58
CA ARG A 226 -5.99 23.61 3.93
C ARG A 226 -5.78 22.23 4.58
N PRO A 227 -4.53 21.79 4.79
CA PRO A 227 -4.21 20.40 5.10
C PRO A 227 -4.85 19.90 6.39
N GLN A 228 -5.10 20.77 7.37
CA GLN A 228 -5.77 20.44 8.63
C GLN A 228 -7.20 19.89 8.45
N ARG A 229 -7.87 20.22 7.33
CA ARG A 229 -9.23 19.74 7.02
C ARG A 229 -9.23 18.77 5.85
N THR A 230 -8.41 19.03 4.83
CA THR A 230 -8.41 18.25 3.60
C THR A 230 -7.78 16.87 3.78
N ILE A 231 -6.66 16.75 4.51
CA ILE A 231 -6.01 15.45 4.75
C ILE A 231 -6.94 14.50 5.53
N PRO A 232 -7.54 14.89 6.67
CA PRO A 232 -8.45 14.00 7.40
C PRO A 232 -9.63 13.53 6.58
N ARG A 233 -10.27 14.45 5.82
CA ARG A 233 -11.45 14.12 5.01
C ARG A 233 -11.08 13.19 3.86
N ALA A 234 -9.97 13.45 3.17
CA ALA A 234 -9.52 12.61 2.06
C ALA A 234 -9.18 11.19 2.53
N ILE A 235 -8.45 11.05 3.65
CA ILE A 235 -8.11 9.75 4.23
C ILE A 235 -9.38 9.00 4.67
N PHE A 236 -10.30 9.67 5.37
CA PHE A 236 -11.55 9.06 5.82
C PHE A 236 -12.42 8.56 4.67
N ILE A 237 -12.70 9.43 3.69
CA ILE A 237 -13.55 9.10 2.54
C ILE A 237 -12.90 7.99 1.72
N GLY A 238 -11.60 8.11 1.44
CA GLY A 238 -10.86 7.12 0.69
C GLY A 238 -10.97 5.73 1.33
N ILE A 239 -10.65 5.62 2.63
CA ILE A 239 -10.66 4.32 3.33
C ILE A 239 -12.07 3.77 3.51
N PHE A 240 -13.06 4.62 3.78
CA PHE A 240 -14.46 4.18 3.84
C PHE A 240 -14.92 3.55 2.50
N VAL A 241 -14.60 4.21 1.39
CA VAL A 241 -14.90 3.70 0.04
C VAL A 241 -14.16 2.38 -0.22
N ILE A 242 -12.87 2.31 0.10
CA ILE A 242 -12.06 1.11 -0.11
C ILE A 242 -12.61 -0.08 0.69
N VAL A 243 -12.87 0.09 2.00
CA VAL A 243 -13.40 -0.99 2.85
C VAL A 243 -14.72 -1.51 2.31
N SER A 244 -15.62 -0.61 1.91
CA SER A 244 -16.91 -0.99 1.32
C SER A 244 -16.73 -1.78 0.02
N ILE A 245 -15.88 -1.29 -0.90
CA ILE A 245 -15.62 -1.96 -2.18
C ILE A 245 -14.97 -3.32 -1.96
N TYR A 246 -13.98 -3.44 -1.06
CA TYR A 246 -13.26 -4.69 -0.86
C TYR A 246 -14.12 -5.77 -0.21
N LEU A 247 -15.01 -5.41 0.72
CA LEU A 247 -15.96 -6.36 1.28
C LEU A 247 -16.95 -6.87 0.21
N LEU A 248 -17.47 -5.98 -0.62
CA LEU A 248 -18.37 -6.36 -1.72
C LEU A 248 -17.66 -7.20 -2.79
N VAL A 249 -16.44 -6.85 -3.16
CA VAL A 249 -15.63 -7.61 -4.12
C VAL A 249 -15.26 -8.99 -3.57
N SER A 250 -14.87 -9.07 -2.29
CA SER A 250 -14.57 -10.36 -1.63
C SER A 250 -15.80 -11.25 -1.55
N LEU A 251 -16.98 -10.67 -1.28
CA LEU A 251 -18.26 -11.38 -1.35
C LEU A 251 -18.57 -11.85 -2.78
N SER A 252 -18.27 -11.02 -3.79
CA SER A 252 -18.46 -11.37 -5.20
C SER A 252 -17.59 -12.55 -5.60
N TYR A 253 -16.30 -12.52 -5.30
CA TYR A 253 -15.39 -13.63 -5.55
C TYR A 253 -15.86 -14.91 -4.87
N PHE A 254 -16.26 -14.82 -3.61
CA PHE A 254 -16.80 -15.98 -2.90
C PHE A 254 -18.07 -16.54 -3.55
N LYS A 255 -19.03 -15.69 -3.95
CA LYS A 255 -20.29 -16.13 -4.54
C LYS A 255 -20.15 -16.65 -5.97
N VAL A 256 -19.31 -16.02 -6.79
CA VAL A 256 -19.15 -16.34 -8.22
C VAL A 256 -18.16 -17.48 -8.44
N ILE A 257 -17.03 -17.47 -7.72
CA ILE A 257 -15.95 -18.46 -7.90
C ILE A 257 -16.07 -19.59 -6.88
N GLY A 258 -16.45 -19.29 -5.64
CA GLY A 258 -16.39 -20.25 -4.53
C GLY A 258 -15.01 -20.29 -3.89
N LEU A 259 -14.95 -20.59 -2.59
CA LEU A 259 -13.71 -20.47 -1.81
C LEU A 259 -12.62 -21.44 -2.27
N VAL A 260 -12.97 -22.69 -2.65
CA VAL A 260 -11.98 -23.71 -3.05
C VAL A 260 -11.27 -23.32 -4.34
N GLU A 261 -12.01 -23.01 -5.41
CA GLU A 261 -11.42 -22.58 -6.67
C GLU A 261 -10.64 -21.25 -6.53
N LEU A 262 -11.12 -20.36 -5.65
CA LEU A 262 -10.44 -19.09 -5.37
C LEU A 262 -9.01 -19.29 -4.82
N ARG A 263 -8.71 -20.41 -4.13
CA ARG A 263 -7.37 -20.71 -3.59
C ARG A 263 -6.32 -20.93 -4.67
N ASP A 264 -6.74 -21.37 -5.86
CA ASP A 264 -5.83 -21.76 -6.94
C ASP A 264 -5.90 -20.81 -8.15
N THR A 265 -6.80 -19.82 -8.10
CA THR A 265 -7.02 -18.88 -9.21
C THR A 265 -5.95 -17.78 -9.28
N SER A 266 -5.05 -17.84 -10.27
CA SER A 266 -3.98 -16.84 -10.47
C SER A 266 -4.51 -15.45 -10.85
N SER A 267 -5.52 -15.36 -11.72
CA SER A 267 -6.13 -14.10 -12.17
C SER A 267 -7.64 -14.06 -11.90
N ILE A 268 -7.98 -13.66 -10.68
CA ILE A 268 -9.36 -13.72 -10.15
C ILE A 268 -10.33 -12.91 -11.01
N ALA A 269 -9.94 -11.68 -11.36
CA ALA A 269 -10.82 -10.79 -12.12
C ALA A 269 -10.98 -11.20 -13.59
N SER A 270 -9.98 -11.83 -14.23
CA SER A 270 -10.15 -12.34 -15.59
C SER A 270 -11.09 -13.54 -15.61
N VAL A 271 -11.00 -14.44 -14.61
CA VAL A 271 -11.94 -15.57 -14.47
C VAL A 271 -13.38 -15.08 -14.27
N VAL A 272 -13.60 -14.06 -13.43
CA VAL A 272 -14.94 -13.46 -13.28
C VAL A 272 -15.43 -12.88 -14.61
N ALA A 273 -14.58 -12.12 -15.32
CA ALA A 273 -14.94 -11.53 -16.61
C ALA A 273 -15.25 -12.58 -17.67
N GLU A 274 -14.47 -13.66 -17.72
CA GLU A 274 -14.68 -14.79 -18.63
C GLU A 274 -16.02 -15.46 -18.39
N ARG A 275 -16.37 -15.73 -17.12
CA ARG A 275 -17.68 -16.30 -16.77
C ARG A 275 -18.81 -15.37 -17.21
N MET A 276 -18.67 -14.07 -16.97
CA MET A 276 -19.74 -13.09 -17.22
C MET A 276 -19.97 -12.81 -18.71
N PHE A 277 -18.91 -12.73 -19.50
CA PHE A 277 -18.95 -12.15 -20.85
C PHE A 277 -18.19 -12.98 -21.91
N GLY A 278 -17.65 -14.14 -21.52
CA GLY A 278 -16.92 -15.06 -22.40
C GLY A 278 -15.42 -14.77 -22.53
N PRO A 279 -14.69 -15.58 -23.34
CA PRO A 279 -13.22 -15.56 -23.38
C PRO A 279 -12.60 -14.20 -23.79
N VAL A 280 -13.25 -13.46 -24.69
CA VAL A 280 -12.77 -12.13 -25.12
C VAL A 280 -12.71 -11.16 -23.93
N ALA A 281 -13.66 -11.25 -23.00
CA ALA A 281 -13.66 -10.41 -21.82
C ALA A 281 -12.55 -10.77 -20.81
N SER A 282 -12.11 -12.03 -20.79
CA SER A 282 -10.93 -12.48 -20.04
C SER A 282 -9.69 -11.68 -20.49
N THR A 283 -9.46 -11.61 -21.80
CA THR A 283 -8.35 -10.84 -22.40
C THR A 283 -8.45 -9.35 -22.10
N ILE A 284 -9.64 -8.76 -22.26
CA ILE A 284 -9.86 -7.34 -21.94
C ILE A 284 -9.59 -7.09 -20.45
N ALA A 285 -10.08 -7.96 -19.57
CA ALA A 285 -9.85 -7.85 -18.14
C ALA A 285 -8.37 -7.92 -17.79
N SER A 286 -7.60 -8.82 -18.40
CA SER A 286 -6.14 -8.90 -18.21
C SER A 286 -5.41 -7.61 -18.62
N VAL A 287 -5.78 -7.00 -19.75
CA VAL A 287 -5.23 -5.69 -20.17
C VAL A 287 -5.60 -4.60 -19.17
N LEU A 288 -6.86 -4.57 -18.74
CA LEU A 288 -7.32 -3.60 -17.76
C LEU A 288 -6.68 -3.80 -16.38
N LEU A 289 -6.39 -5.04 -15.97
CA LEU A 289 -5.68 -5.36 -14.73
C LEU A 289 -4.23 -4.88 -14.77
N PHE A 290 -3.57 -5.03 -15.92
CA PHE A 290 -2.25 -4.44 -16.14
C PHE A 290 -2.30 -2.92 -15.97
N ILE A 291 -3.19 -2.24 -16.69
CA ILE A 291 -3.38 -0.78 -16.57
C ILE A 291 -3.71 -0.36 -15.14
N ALA A 292 -4.54 -1.16 -14.45
CA ALA A 292 -4.91 -0.94 -13.07
C ALA A 292 -3.66 -0.93 -12.18
N VAL A 293 -2.84 -1.98 -12.17
CA VAL A 293 -1.69 -2.05 -11.25
C VAL A 293 -0.68 -0.91 -11.48
N LEU A 294 -0.59 -0.39 -12.70
CA LEU A 294 0.26 0.77 -13.03
C LEU A 294 -0.14 2.07 -12.31
N ALA A 295 -1.41 2.22 -11.91
CA ALA A 295 -1.83 3.36 -11.10
C ALA A 295 -1.12 3.39 -9.74
N TYR A 296 -0.84 2.22 -9.16
CA TYR A 296 -0.11 2.10 -7.90
C TYR A 296 1.38 2.45 -8.08
N VAL A 297 1.98 2.00 -9.19
CA VAL A 297 3.35 2.38 -9.57
C VAL A 297 3.45 3.91 -9.70
N ASN A 298 2.52 4.54 -10.42
CA ASN A 298 2.47 5.98 -10.61
C ASN A 298 2.44 6.75 -9.28
N VAL A 299 1.48 6.44 -8.41
CA VAL A 299 1.30 7.18 -7.16
C VAL A 299 2.43 6.92 -6.16
N SER A 300 3.05 5.74 -6.20
CA SER A 300 4.20 5.42 -5.34
C SER A 300 5.46 6.18 -5.80
N LEU A 301 5.66 6.33 -7.11
CA LEU A 301 6.69 7.19 -7.69
C LEU A 301 6.42 8.69 -7.43
N LEU A 302 5.18 9.10 -7.17
CA LEU A 302 4.89 10.43 -6.63
C LEU A 302 5.27 10.51 -5.14
N SER A 303 4.74 9.60 -4.33
CA SER A 303 4.78 9.71 -2.86
C SER A 303 6.20 9.60 -2.29
N ASN A 304 6.95 8.56 -2.64
CA ASN A 304 8.21 8.21 -1.96
C ASN A 304 9.37 9.20 -2.18
N PRO A 305 9.51 9.85 -3.34
CA PRO A 305 10.51 10.91 -3.49
C PRO A 305 10.39 12.05 -2.48
N ARG A 306 9.18 12.32 -1.96
CA ARG A 306 8.94 13.34 -0.92
C ARG A 306 9.58 12.94 0.42
N VAL A 307 9.66 11.64 0.70
CA VAL A 307 10.38 11.11 1.87
C VAL A 307 11.88 11.35 1.71
N MET A 308 12.46 11.00 0.56
CA MET A 308 13.89 11.20 0.30
C MET A 308 14.28 12.69 0.31
N PHE A 309 13.43 13.55 -0.25
CA PHE A 309 13.57 15.00 -0.15
C PHE A 309 13.57 15.46 1.31
N ALA A 310 12.62 15.00 2.12
CA ALA A 310 12.53 15.37 3.53
C ALA A 310 13.73 14.87 4.36
N MET A 311 14.25 13.67 4.06
CA MET A 311 15.49 13.15 4.64
C MET A 311 16.70 14.01 4.29
N SER A 312 16.75 14.54 3.07
CA SER A 312 17.82 15.43 2.64
C SER A 312 17.75 16.80 3.31
N GLU A 313 16.55 17.33 3.59
CA GLU A 313 16.33 18.55 4.36
C GLU A 313 16.90 18.44 5.78
N ASP A 314 16.80 17.25 6.40
CA ASP A 314 17.34 16.95 7.73
C ASP A 314 18.81 16.51 7.72
N GLY A 315 19.49 16.57 6.57
CA GLY A 315 20.92 16.25 6.43
C GLY A 315 21.25 14.77 6.47
N ILE A 316 20.24 13.89 6.38
CA ILE A 316 20.44 12.43 6.34
C ILE A 316 20.90 11.97 4.96
N LEU A 317 20.28 12.51 3.91
CA LEU A 317 20.69 12.28 2.53
C LEU A 317 21.45 13.50 1.97
N PRO A 318 22.32 13.32 0.96
CA PRO A 318 23.03 14.42 0.33
C PRO A 318 22.09 15.54 -0.15
N ALA A 319 22.58 16.78 -0.15
CA ALA A 319 21.80 17.95 -0.56
C ALA A 319 21.26 17.87 -2.00
N SER A 320 21.84 17.01 -2.86
CA SER A 320 21.35 16.77 -4.23
C SER A 320 19.90 16.26 -4.26
N PHE A 321 19.44 15.53 -3.25
CA PHE A 321 18.06 15.03 -3.13
C PHE A 321 17.04 16.16 -2.93
N ARG A 322 17.48 17.37 -2.56
CA ARG A 322 16.65 18.59 -2.49
C ARG A 322 16.34 19.18 -3.86
N LYS A 323 17.02 18.74 -4.93
CA LYS A 323 16.88 19.29 -6.27
C LYS A 323 15.45 19.11 -6.80
N LYS A 324 14.77 20.23 -6.99
CA LYS A 324 13.39 20.32 -7.46
C LYS A 324 13.34 21.10 -8.76
N ASN A 325 12.63 20.58 -9.76
CA ASN A 325 12.20 21.37 -10.90
C ASN A 325 10.96 22.17 -10.47
N GLU A 326 11.11 23.49 -10.31
CA GLU A 326 10.04 24.35 -9.77
C GLU A 326 8.86 24.50 -10.73
N GLU A 327 9.11 24.55 -12.05
CA GLU A 327 8.06 24.69 -13.07
C GLU A 327 7.13 23.46 -13.10
N LYS A 328 7.71 22.26 -12.95
CA LYS A 328 7.00 20.98 -13.06
C LYS A 328 6.60 20.39 -11.71
N ASP A 329 7.09 20.96 -10.61
CA ASP A 329 6.89 20.48 -9.24
C ASP A 329 7.45 19.05 -9.03
N VAL A 330 8.62 18.76 -9.61
CA VAL A 330 9.23 17.41 -9.65
C VAL A 330 10.50 17.34 -8.80
N LEU A 331 10.56 16.37 -7.88
CA LEU A 331 11.73 16.05 -7.06
C LEU A 331 12.70 15.16 -7.86
N THR A 332 13.44 15.76 -8.79
CA THR A 332 14.16 15.04 -9.86
C THR A 332 15.08 13.94 -9.34
N VAL A 333 16.07 14.28 -8.51
CA VAL A 333 17.05 13.31 -7.99
C VAL A 333 16.37 12.24 -7.13
N SER A 334 15.47 12.65 -6.24
CA SER A 334 14.73 11.73 -5.37
C SER A 334 13.88 10.73 -6.16
N LEU A 335 13.23 11.18 -7.23
CA LEU A 335 12.44 10.32 -8.11
C LEU A 335 13.32 9.39 -8.94
N THR A 336 14.41 9.88 -9.53
CA THR A 336 15.35 9.03 -10.28
C THR A 336 15.93 7.93 -9.40
N VAL A 337 16.38 8.26 -8.19
CA VAL A 337 16.96 7.27 -7.28
C VAL A 337 15.89 6.28 -6.80
N PHE A 338 14.69 6.73 -6.44
CA PHE A 338 13.63 5.83 -6.02
C PHE A 338 13.21 4.87 -7.15
N ALA A 339 13.05 5.36 -8.38
CA ALA A 339 12.75 4.51 -9.55
C ALA A 339 13.88 3.51 -9.83
N ALA A 340 15.15 3.93 -9.69
CA ALA A 340 16.30 3.04 -9.82
C ALA A 340 16.30 1.94 -8.75
N ILE A 341 15.98 2.26 -7.48
CA ILE A 341 15.84 1.26 -6.42
C ILE A 341 14.73 0.26 -6.77
N CYS A 342 13.58 0.72 -7.26
CA CYS A 342 12.49 -0.18 -7.69
C CYS A 342 12.96 -1.17 -8.78
N ILE A 343 13.70 -0.68 -9.78
CA ILE A 343 14.25 -1.51 -10.85
C ILE A 343 15.32 -2.47 -10.32
N ILE A 344 16.22 -2.02 -9.44
CA ILE A 344 17.26 -2.87 -8.84
C ILE A 344 16.62 -4.02 -8.06
N VAL A 345 15.56 -3.75 -7.29
CA VAL A 345 14.87 -4.79 -6.51
C VAL A 345 14.30 -5.90 -7.40
N LEU A 346 13.88 -5.61 -8.64
CA LEU A 346 13.40 -6.64 -9.58
C LEU A 346 14.46 -7.71 -9.89
N PHE A 347 15.75 -7.38 -9.84
CA PHE A 347 16.83 -8.36 -10.10
C PHE A 347 17.08 -9.30 -8.92
N PHE A 348 16.60 -8.94 -7.73
CA PHE A 348 16.69 -9.77 -6.52
C PHE A 348 15.34 -10.41 -6.15
N ALA A 349 14.30 -10.10 -6.93
CA ALA A 349 12.96 -10.60 -6.74
C ALA A 349 12.77 -11.92 -7.48
N ASP A 350 12.80 -13.04 -6.75
CA ASP A 350 12.50 -14.36 -7.32
C ASP A 350 10.99 -14.54 -7.57
N THR A 351 10.14 -14.23 -6.58
CA THR A 351 8.68 -14.40 -6.67
C THR A 351 7.95 -13.35 -5.84
N PHE A 352 6.71 -13.03 -6.21
CA PHE A 352 5.86 -12.07 -5.51
C PHE A 352 5.66 -12.43 -4.03
N ASP A 353 5.43 -13.70 -3.69
CA ASP A 353 5.13 -14.11 -2.31
C ASP A 353 6.30 -13.86 -1.34
N LYS A 354 7.53 -13.98 -1.85
CA LYS A 354 8.76 -13.63 -1.11
C LYS A 354 8.83 -12.12 -0.85
N ILE A 355 8.60 -11.32 -1.89
CA ILE A 355 8.53 -9.85 -1.78
C ILE A 355 7.47 -9.45 -0.76
N LEU A 356 6.28 -10.04 -0.87
CA LEU A 356 5.13 -9.75 -0.01
C LEU A 356 5.45 -9.99 1.46
N SER A 357 6.06 -11.13 1.78
CA SER A 357 6.35 -11.49 3.17
C SER A 357 7.44 -10.59 3.79
N PHE A 358 8.46 -10.24 3.02
CA PHE A 358 9.47 -9.25 3.43
C PHE A 358 8.86 -7.85 3.65
N VAL A 359 8.08 -7.37 2.66
CA VAL A 359 7.41 -6.06 2.70
C VAL A 359 6.50 -5.95 3.92
N ILE A 360 5.59 -6.92 4.13
CA ILE A 360 4.62 -6.84 5.22
C ILE A 360 5.31 -6.92 6.59
N PHE A 361 6.42 -7.65 6.72
CA PHE A 361 7.16 -7.68 7.98
C PHE A 361 7.73 -6.30 8.33
N ILE A 362 8.42 -5.65 7.39
CA ILE A 362 8.95 -4.30 7.57
C ILE A 362 7.81 -3.29 7.78
N ASP A 363 6.75 -3.39 7.00
CA ASP A 363 5.57 -2.53 7.11
C ASP A 363 4.87 -2.73 8.46
N SER A 364 4.87 -3.93 9.04
CA SER A 364 4.27 -4.17 10.35
C SER A 364 4.99 -3.40 11.45
N ILE A 365 6.33 -3.42 11.44
CA ILE A 365 7.15 -2.63 12.36
C ILE A 365 6.94 -1.14 12.07
N GLY A 366 6.98 -0.75 10.80
CA GLY A 366 6.82 0.62 10.34
C GLY A 366 5.48 1.24 10.74
N MET A 367 4.37 0.52 10.52
CA MET A 367 3.00 0.95 10.82
C MET A 367 2.71 0.99 12.32
N ALA A 368 3.19 0.00 13.08
CA ALA A 368 3.04 0.02 14.53
C ALA A 368 3.80 1.22 15.13
N THR A 369 5.05 1.41 14.72
CA THR A 369 5.87 2.50 15.25
C THR A 369 5.44 3.88 14.73
N SER A 370 5.00 4.03 13.48
CA SER A 370 4.47 5.29 12.95
C SER A 370 3.16 5.68 13.65
N ALA A 371 2.23 4.75 13.84
CA ALA A 371 0.98 5.01 14.54
C ALA A 371 1.24 5.40 16.00
N ALA A 372 2.19 4.73 16.67
CA ALA A 372 2.59 5.07 18.02
C ALA A 372 3.17 6.50 18.17
N THR A 373 3.62 7.14 17.08
CA THR A 373 4.05 8.55 17.14
C THR A 373 2.93 9.49 17.58
N ILE A 374 1.65 9.11 17.39
CA ILE A 374 0.51 9.94 17.82
C ILE A 374 0.50 10.22 19.32
N PHE A 375 0.96 9.26 20.14
CA PHE A 375 1.02 9.43 21.61
C PHE A 375 1.99 10.55 22.00
N ILE A 376 3.09 10.69 21.25
CA ILE A 376 4.11 11.74 21.46
C ILE A 376 3.65 13.05 20.81
N LEU A 377 3.17 12.99 19.55
CA LEU A 377 2.70 14.14 18.80
C LEU A 377 1.56 14.87 19.52
N ARG A 378 0.57 14.15 20.03
CA ARG A 378 -0.58 14.74 20.73
C ARG A 378 -0.16 15.45 22.03
N LYS A 379 0.85 14.93 22.73
CA LYS A 379 1.43 15.58 23.92
C LYS A 379 2.18 16.86 23.55
N ARG A 380 3.03 16.82 22.52
CA ARG A 380 3.89 17.96 22.11
C ARG A 380 3.12 19.05 21.33
N THR A 381 2.05 18.68 20.63
CA THR A 381 1.24 19.61 19.82
C THR A 381 -0.08 20.00 20.48
N ARG A 382 -0.19 19.88 21.81
CA ARG A 382 -1.42 20.19 22.56
C ARG A 382 -1.93 21.63 22.32
N HIS A 383 -1.02 22.56 22.03
CA HIS A 383 -1.37 23.94 21.68
C HIS A 383 -2.21 24.06 20.39
N LEU A 384 -2.23 23.04 19.53
CA LEU A 384 -3.01 23.02 18.29
C LEU A 384 -4.45 22.53 18.48
N ASP A 385 -4.81 21.94 19.62
CA ASP A 385 -6.10 21.25 19.80
C ASP A 385 -7.34 22.14 19.54
N ASN A 386 -7.24 23.45 19.72
CA ASN A 386 -8.33 24.41 19.51
C ASN A 386 -8.25 25.18 18.18
N THR A 387 -7.31 24.81 17.30
CA THR A 387 -7.07 25.50 16.03
C THR A 387 -7.91 24.96 14.86
N GLY A 388 -8.84 24.03 15.13
CA GLY A 388 -9.70 23.42 14.13
C GLY A 388 -9.06 22.24 13.38
N ILE A 389 -7.98 21.65 13.93
CA ILE A 389 -7.42 20.37 13.48
C ILE A 389 -8.38 19.22 13.77
N TYR A 390 -8.25 18.14 13.00
CA TYR A 390 -8.97 16.91 13.30
C TYR A 390 -8.40 16.25 14.56
N LYS A 391 -9.29 15.76 15.44
CA LYS A 391 -8.93 15.06 16.68
C LYS A 391 -9.80 13.82 16.81
N MET A 392 -9.16 12.65 16.93
CA MET A 392 -9.85 11.39 17.10
C MET A 392 -10.62 11.35 18.42
N LYS A 393 -11.88 10.92 18.35
CA LYS A 393 -12.78 10.78 19.51
C LYS A 393 -12.39 9.60 20.41
N LEU A 394 -12.18 8.42 19.83
CA LEU A 394 -11.88 7.17 20.55
C LEU A 394 -10.38 7.01 20.84
N TYR A 395 -9.68 8.09 21.19
CA TYR A 395 -8.28 8.02 21.62
C TYR A 395 -8.20 7.64 23.10
N PRO A 396 -7.32 6.70 23.53
CA PRO A 396 -6.24 6.06 22.76
C PRO A 396 -6.63 4.72 22.10
N LEU A 397 -7.89 4.28 22.19
CA LEU A 397 -8.32 2.95 21.76
C LEU A 397 -7.97 2.64 20.29
N LEU A 398 -8.28 3.56 19.36
CA LEU A 398 -8.03 3.35 17.92
C LEU A 398 -6.55 3.09 17.57
N PRO A 399 -5.59 3.95 17.98
CA PRO A 399 -4.18 3.68 17.71
C PRO A 399 -3.67 2.44 18.44
N VAL A 400 -4.17 2.12 19.64
CA VAL A 400 -3.77 0.88 20.34
C VAL A 400 -4.20 -0.37 19.56
N ILE A 401 -5.45 -0.42 19.09
CA ILE A 401 -5.95 -1.54 18.25
C ILE A 401 -5.08 -1.69 17.01
N PHE A 402 -4.78 -0.58 16.34
CA PHE A 402 -3.96 -0.57 15.13
C PHE A 402 -2.55 -1.12 15.38
N VAL A 403 -1.89 -0.64 16.44
CA VAL A 403 -0.53 -1.09 16.83
C VAL A 403 -0.53 -2.58 17.15
N LEU A 404 -1.48 -3.05 17.97
CA LEU A 404 -1.55 -4.46 18.36
C LEU A 404 -1.84 -5.37 17.15
N ALA A 405 -2.69 -4.95 16.21
CA ALA A 405 -2.99 -5.71 15.01
C ALA A 405 -1.75 -5.91 14.12
N TYR A 406 -0.96 -4.85 13.88
CA TYR A 406 0.27 -4.98 13.10
C TYR A 406 1.39 -5.74 13.84
N LEU A 407 1.47 -5.63 15.17
CA LEU A 407 2.36 -6.49 15.95
C LEU A 407 1.96 -7.98 15.85
N PHE A 408 0.66 -8.27 15.85
CA PHE A 408 0.15 -9.62 15.64
C PHE A 408 0.50 -10.15 14.25
N VAL A 409 0.24 -9.38 13.19
CA VAL A 409 0.62 -9.75 11.81
C VAL A 409 2.13 -9.99 11.69
N GLY A 410 2.96 -9.10 12.25
CA GLY A 410 4.42 -9.27 12.26
C GLY A 410 4.86 -10.55 12.99
N THR A 411 4.19 -10.89 14.09
CA THR A 411 4.44 -12.13 14.85
C THR A 411 4.08 -13.37 14.04
N VAL A 412 2.93 -13.36 13.34
CA VAL A 412 2.50 -14.44 12.46
C VAL A 412 3.53 -14.68 11.34
N ILE A 413 4.06 -13.61 10.74
CA ILE A 413 5.11 -13.73 9.73
C ILE A 413 6.39 -14.34 10.32
N ALA A 414 6.79 -13.93 11.52
CA ALA A 414 7.96 -14.49 12.17
C ALA A 414 7.82 -15.99 12.47
N ILE A 415 6.61 -16.49 12.73
CA ILE A 415 6.34 -17.90 12.97
C ILE A 415 6.27 -18.69 11.65
N HIS A 416 5.54 -18.20 10.66
CA HIS A 416 5.25 -18.94 9.42
C HIS A 416 6.36 -18.80 8.36
N ASN A 417 7.05 -17.65 8.36
CA ASN A 417 8.10 -17.31 7.39
C ASN A 417 9.34 -16.70 8.13
N PRO A 418 10.00 -17.47 9.01
CA PRO A 418 11.07 -16.96 9.87
C PRO A 418 12.26 -16.40 9.08
N GLU A 419 12.54 -16.93 7.89
CA GLU A 419 13.60 -16.46 7.02
C GLU A 419 13.41 -14.98 6.62
N TYR A 420 12.21 -14.59 6.17
CA TYR A 420 11.94 -13.21 5.76
C TYR A 420 11.87 -12.24 6.94
N ALA A 421 11.36 -12.70 8.08
CA ALA A 421 11.43 -11.94 9.32
C ALA A 421 12.89 -11.72 9.76
N GLY A 422 13.72 -12.75 9.65
CA GLY A 422 15.16 -12.68 9.93
C GLY A 422 15.88 -11.68 9.03
N ILE A 423 15.65 -11.75 7.71
CA ILE A 423 16.20 -10.78 6.75
C ILE A 423 15.75 -9.35 7.10
N GLY A 424 14.47 -9.14 7.38
CA GLY A 424 13.95 -7.82 7.77
C GLY A 424 14.59 -7.28 9.05
N ALA A 425 14.78 -8.15 10.06
CA ALA A 425 15.46 -7.79 11.30
C ALA A 425 16.94 -7.45 11.07
N ILE A 426 17.64 -8.21 10.21
CA ILE A 426 19.03 -7.92 9.82
C ILE A 426 19.11 -6.57 9.11
N VAL A 427 18.22 -6.28 8.18
CA VAL A 427 18.17 -4.99 7.48
C VAL A 427 18.03 -3.83 8.47
N LEU A 428 17.11 -3.94 9.44
CA LEU A 428 16.95 -2.94 10.50
C LEU A 428 18.20 -2.78 11.38
N ALA A 429 18.85 -3.88 11.75
CA ALA A 429 20.07 -3.87 12.54
C ALA A 429 21.25 -3.25 11.80
N VAL A 430 21.46 -3.63 10.52
CA VAL A 430 22.51 -3.09 9.66
C VAL A 430 22.33 -1.60 9.44
N LEU A 431 21.12 -1.14 9.13
CA LEU A 431 20.83 0.29 8.95
C LEU A 431 21.03 1.09 10.24
N SER A 432 20.68 0.51 11.39
CA SER A 432 20.99 1.10 12.70
C SER A 432 22.50 1.22 12.92
N GLY A 433 23.27 0.19 12.57
CA GLY A 433 24.74 0.21 12.64
C GLY A 433 25.37 1.26 11.71
N ILE A 434 24.91 1.35 10.46
CA ILE A 434 25.35 2.34 9.48
C ILE A 434 25.17 3.77 10.01
N TYR A 435 24.07 4.06 10.71
CA TYR A 435 23.83 5.36 11.31
C TYR A 435 24.93 5.74 12.32
N PHE A 436 25.28 4.84 13.23
CA PHE A 436 26.30 5.11 14.24
C PHE A 436 27.72 5.21 13.65
N ILE A 437 28.02 4.43 12.62
CA ILE A 437 29.32 4.49 11.92
C ILE A 437 29.45 5.81 11.15
N SER A 438 28.40 6.21 10.43
CA SER A 438 28.41 7.43 9.62
C SER A 438 28.57 8.68 10.49
N ARG A 439 27.93 8.71 11.66
CA ARG A 439 28.01 9.85 12.57
C ARG A 439 29.35 9.95 13.31
N LYS A 440 30.04 8.83 13.55
CA LYS A 440 31.42 8.83 14.07
C LYS A 440 32.44 9.46 13.12
N LYS A 441 32.14 9.54 11.81
CA LYS A 441 33.01 10.17 10.81
C LYS A 441 32.75 11.68 10.63
N THR A 442 31.69 12.21 11.21
CA THR A 442 31.28 13.63 11.06
C THR A 442 31.54 14.48 12.31
N ASN A 443 32.02 13.87 13.39
CA ASN A 443 32.69 14.54 14.50
C ASN A 443 34.20 14.34 14.33
#